data_AF-A9FW59-F1
#
_entry.id   AF-A9FW59-F1
#
_cell.length_a   1.000
_cell.length_b   1.000
_cell.length_c   1.000
_cell.angle_alpha   90.00
_cell.angle_beta   90.00
_cell.angle_gamma   90.00
#
_symmetry.space_group_name_H-M   'P 1'
#
loop_
_entity.id
_entity.type
_entity.pdbx_description
1 polymer ?
#
loop_
_entity_poly.entity_id
_entity_poly.type
_entity_poly.pdbx_seq_one_letter_code
_entity_poly.pdbx_strand_id
1 'polypeptide(L)'
;MRSFALTGWFCGGLLSLAAFGAGCSLSGTGGADGRIVSGEDCVPSDDEGGAPAPSFPGAGMSGAGDSITADLDPLSCGASARGVPVDGTAQVDCYYTNNNPTTPMAFVERVVEIAESEELVHVRLTLNPAFVDNTYGETAIGWGGGEEPAGPQPGGPKPGDGPKPKGHGGHTFKDLVGSDKAQFQLTNGKGELVLDFYVDYLSADEASPSGYASLGVLGGEGKMLLGDAGAVVAATTSLDRDLNACGYGAYLEDSPETDENYTPNSEAPNWDYRVVYDVWVSASAFGAAGFGDATISYVHASPSKYPSDTVTVTPGPCPTPTCEGDDPPAGGGGGSDAGEDPGEGGECKESGGECTASTDCCSDSDVCVSGVCKPIFIPQ
;
A
#
# COMPACT_ATOMS: atom_id res chain seq x y z
N MET A 1 16.71 -39.02 -28.12
CA MET A 1 16.66 -39.31 -29.57
C MET A 1 15.34 -38.74 -30.06
N ARG A 2 15.24 -37.59 -30.72
CA ARG A 2 15.85 -37.16 -31.99
C ARG A 2 16.17 -35.66 -31.96
N SER A 3 17.30 -35.29 -32.57
CA SER A 3 17.75 -33.92 -32.86
C SER A 3 16.93 -33.25 -33.96
N PHE A 4 16.89 -31.92 -33.95
CA PHE A 4 17.38 -31.09 -35.06
C PHE A 4 18.01 -29.81 -34.50
N ALA A 5 19.27 -29.60 -34.86
CA ALA A 5 20.00 -28.35 -34.73
C ALA A 5 19.79 -27.52 -36.00
N LEU A 6 19.78 -26.19 -35.90
CA LEU A 6 20.25 -25.31 -36.97
C LEU A 6 20.78 -24.02 -36.36
N THR A 7 22.07 -23.83 -36.61
CA THR A 7 22.96 -22.70 -36.38
C THR A 7 22.58 -21.47 -37.20
N GLY A 8 22.79 -20.28 -36.64
CA GLY A 8 22.83 -19.02 -37.38
C GLY A 8 23.66 -17.96 -36.65
N TRP A 9 24.84 -17.68 -37.19
CA TRP A 9 25.87 -16.76 -36.72
C TRP A 9 25.86 -15.51 -37.61
N PHE A 10 25.74 -14.31 -37.02
CA PHE A 10 26.19 -13.02 -37.57
C PHE A 10 26.61 -12.15 -36.37
N CYS A 11 27.90 -11.98 -36.10
CA CYS A 11 28.74 -10.83 -36.51
C CYS A 11 28.28 -9.47 -35.98
N GLY A 12 28.91 -9.05 -34.87
CA GLY A 12 29.75 -7.85 -34.82
C GLY A 12 29.08 -6.49 -35.04
N GLY A 13 28.94 -5.72 -33.95
CA GLY A 13 28.61 -4.31 -33.99
C GLY A 13 28.90 -3.63 -32.67
N LEU A 14 30.19 -3.48 -32.34
CA LEU A 14 30.66 -2.60 -31.28
C LEU A 14 30.36 -1.15 -31.71
N LEU A 15 29.42 -0.49 -31.05
CA LEU A 15 29.21 0.95 -31.23
C LEU A 15 29.53 1.66 -29.91
N SER A 16 30.77 2.13 -29.81
CA SER A 16 31.15 3.15 -28.83
C SER A 16 30.54 4.48 -29.25
N LEU A 17 29.79 5.14 -28.36
CA LEU A 17 29.51 6.55 -28.49
C LEU A 17 29.98 7.30 -27.23
N ALA A 18 30.72 8.37 -27.50
CA ALA A 18 31.52 9.11 -26.56
C ALA A 18 30.70 10.01 -25.63
N ALA A 19 31.21 10.14 -24.41
CA ALA A 19 30.87 11.18 -23.46
C ALA A 19 31.18 12.57 -24.05
N PHE A 20 30.22 13.49 -23.93
CA PHE A 20 30.48 14.92 -23.93
C PHE A 20 29.99 15.48 -22.60
N GLY A 21 30.95 15.90 -21.78
CA GLY A 21 30.68 16.69 -20.59
C GLY A 21 30.23 18.10 -20.96
N ALA A 22 29.24 18.58 -20.22
CA ALA A 22 28.98 20.01 -20.07
C ALA A 22 29.06 20.31 -18.56
N GLY A 23 30.18 20.91 -18.16
CA GLY A 23 30.32 21.48 -16.83
C GLY A 23 29.48 22.75 -16.75
N CYS A 24 28.60 22.82 -15.75
CA CYS A 24 28.08 24.08 -15.24
C CYS A 24 28.65 24.28 -13.83
N SER A 25 29.56 25.24 -13.74
CA SER A 25 30.04 25.79 -12.48
C SER A 25 29.03 26.84 -12.03
N LEU A 26 28.42 26.67 -10.85
CA LEU A 26 27.85 27.79 -10.10
C LEU A 26 28.60 27.95 -8.78
N SER A 27 29.37 29.03 -8.71
CA SER A 27 29.82 29.62 -7.45
C SER A 27 28.68 30.46 -6.88
N GLY A 28 28.25 30.16 -5.67
CA GLY A 28 27.35 30.99 -4.87
C GLY A 28 27.93 31.15 -3.47
N THR A 29 28.35 32.35 -3.13
CA THR A 29 29.02 32.75 -1.89
C THR A 29 28.02 33.29 -0.86
N GLY A 30 28.18 32.90 0.41
CA GLY A 30 27.74 33.64 1.61
C GLY A 30 26.27 33.42 2.01
N GLY A 31 25.89 33.34 3.29
CA GLY A 31 26.64 33.58 4.52
C GLY A 31 25.96 32.89 5.70
N ALA A 32 26.76 32.67 6.74
CA ALA A 32 26.31 32.19 8.03
C ALA A 32 25.60 33.31 8.79
N ASP A 33 24.41 33.05 9.29
CA ASP A 33 23.90 33.66 10.51
C ASP A 33 23.07 32.64 11.26
N GLY A 34 23.56 32.28 12.45
CA GLY A 34 22.87 31.39 13.37
C GLY A 34 21.69 32.11 14.02
N ARG A 35 20.56 31.42 14.07
CA ARG A 35 19.49 31.75 15.01
C ARG A 35 18.83 30.47 15.49
N ILE A 36 19.03 30.19 16.77
CA ILE A 36 18.27 29.21 17.55
C ILE A 36 16.82 29.67 17.52
N VAL A 37 15.94 28.88 16.91
CA VAL A 37 14.49 28.99 17.06
C VAL A 37 14.06 27.77 17.85
N SER A 38 13.74 28.01 19.11
CA SER A 38 13.00 27.11 19.98
C SER A 38 11.51 27.27 19.68
N GLY A 39 10.84 26.16 19.36
CA GLY A 39 9.39 26.08 19.13
C GLY A 39 9.07 25.63 17.71
N GLU A 40 9.09 24.32 17.48
CA GLU A 40 8.51 23.70 16.27
C GLU A 40 6.98 23.71 16.42
N ASP A 41 6.37 24.79 15.91
CA ASP A 41 4.99 24.73 15.44
C ASP A 41 4.98 23.89 14.16
N CYS A 42 4.13 22.86 14.08
CA CYS A 42 3.88 22.09 12.87
C CYS A 42 3.18 22.97 11.84
N VAL A 43 3.95 23.86 11.20
CA VAL A 43 3.53 24.45 9.94
C VAL A 43 3.57 23.30 8.93
N PRO A 44 2.45 22.93 8.27
CA PRO A 44 2.55 22.00 7.15
C PRO A 44 3.56 22.61 6.20
N SER A 45 4.67 21.91 5.98
CA SER A 45 5.65 22.33 5.01
C SER A 45 4.90 22.52 3.70
N ASP A 46 4.93 23.74 3.15
CA ASP A 46 4.46 24.05 1.78
C ASP A 46 5.31 23.31 0.71
N ASP A 47 6.03 22.25 1.09
CA ASP A 47 6.64 21.33 0.17
C ASP A 47 5.51 20.62 -0.59
N GLU A 48 5.55 20.73 -1.91
CA GLU A 48 4.62 20.17 -2.89
C GLU A 48 4.66 18.61 -2.92
N GLY A 49 4.77 17.96 -1.76
CA GLY A 49 4.59 16.53 -1.58
C GLY A 49 3.10 16.20 -1.53
N GLY A 50 2.65 15.29 -2.39
CA GLY A 50 1.27 14.83 -2.42
C GLY A 50 0.76 14.36 -1.05
N ALA A 51 -0.54 14.50 -0.80
CA ALA A 51 -1.16 13.99 0.42
C ALA A 51 -0.84 12.49 0.59
N PRO A 52 -0.48 12.03 1.80
CA PRO A 52 -0.17 10.62 2.02
C PRO A 52 -1.41 9.77 1.73
N ALA A 53 -1.17 8.54 1.25
CA ALA A 53 -2.25 7.63 0.95
C ALA A 53 -3.05 7.27 2.23
N PRO A 54 -4.37 7.02 2.12
CA PRO A 54 -5.14 6.48 3.24
C PRO A 54 -4.56 5.14 3.67
N SER A 55 -4.57 4.86 4.98
CA SER A 55 -4.26 3.51 5.47
C SER A 55 -5.55 2.68 5.56
N PHE A 56 -5.48 1.46 5.06
CA PHE A 56 -6.46 0.41 5.34
C PHE A 56 -5.81 -0.63 6.25
N PRO A 57 -6.58 -1.24 7.18
CA PRO A 57 -6.04 -2.32 8.01
C PRO A 57 -5.66 -3.53 7.16
N GLY A 58 -4.83 -4.40 7.73
CA GLY A 58 -4.53 -5.71 7.12
C GLY A 58 -3.36 -5.74 6.16
N ALA A 59 -2.50 -4.72 6.12
CA ALA A 59 -1.30 -4.72 5.27
C ALA A 59 -0.20 -5.73 5.70
N GLY A 60 -0.38 -6.41 6.82
CA GLY A 60 0.66 -7.23 7.43
C GLY A 60 1.88 -6.40 7.87
N MET A 61 3.03 -7.06 7.98
CA MET A 61 4.33 -6.48 8.35
C MET A 61 5.32 -6.40 7.18
N SER A 62 4.86 -6.65 5.95
CA SER A 62 5.71 -6.59 4.76
C SER A 62 6.15 -5.17 4.40
N GLY A 63 5.45 -4.14 4.86
CA GLY A 63 5.62 -2.77 4.35
C GLY A 63 4.87 -2.51 3.05
N ALA A 64 4.09 -3.49 2.55
CA ALA A 64 3.12 -3.23 1.47
C ALA A 64 2.02 -2.22 1.86
N GLY A 65 1.90 -1.92 3.16
CA GLY A 65 1.04 -0.87 3.70
C GLY A 65 1.54 0.54 3.46
N ASP A 66 2.82 0.69 3.14
CA ASP A 66 3.47 1.98 2.95
C ASP A 66 3.09 2.55 1.58
N SER A 67 3.07 3.89 1.50
CA SER A 67 2.83 4.59 0.24
C SER A 67 3.85 4.18 -0.83
N ILE A 68 3.46 4.26 -2.10
CA ILE A 68 4.29 3.87 -3.27
C ILE A 68 5.69 4.52 -3.28
N THR A 69 5.97 5.55 -2.49
CA THR A 69 7.32 6.08 -2.31
C THR A 69 8.30 5.11 -1.64
N ALA A 70 7.82 4.00 -1.09
CA ALA A 70 8.62 2.90 -0.58
C ALA A 70 8.72 1.77 -1.63
N ASP A 71 9.76 1.81 -2.46
CA ASP A 71 10.61 0.66 -2.82
C ASP A 71 9.95 -0.73 -2.81
N LEU A 72 8.88 -0.95 -3.59
CA LEU A 72 8.20 -2.26 -3.63
C LEU A 72 8.59 -3.02 -4.89
N ASP A 73 9.40 -4.06 -4.74
CA ASP A 73 9.71 -5.01 -5.82
C ASP A 73 8.53 -5.98 -5.99
N PRO A 74 7.97 -6.15 -7.20
CA PRO A 74 6.90 -7.12 -7.47
C PRO A 74 7.22 -8.56 -7.04
N LEU A 75 8.50 -8.91 -6.88
CA LEU A 75 8.93 -10.26 -6.50
C LEU A 75 9.37 -10.37 -5.03
N SER A 76 9.12 -9.35 -4.22
CA SER A 76 9.56 -9.29 -2.83
C SER A 76 8.41 -9.42 -1.83
N CYS A 77 8.72 -10.00 -0.66
CA CYS A 77 7.80 -10.05 0.47
C CYS A 77 7.85 -8.76 1.30
N GLY A 78 7.77 -7.60 0.65
CA GLY A 78 7.80 -6.33 1.35
C GLY A 78 8.65 -5.25 0.71
N ALA A 79 8.92 -4.17 1.43
CA ALA A 79 9.77 -3.09 0.92
C ALA A 79 11.17 -3.65 0.58
N SER A 80 11.49 -3.69 -0.71
CA SER A 80 12.77 -4.04 -1.29
C SER A 80 13.01 -3.14 -2.48
N ALA A 81 13.99 -2.25 -2.36
CA ALA A 81 14.28 -1.22 -3.34
C ALA A 81 14.58 -1.78 -4.73
N ARG A 82 13.62 -1.63 -5.64
CA ARG A 82 13.80 -1.88 -7.08
C ARG A 82 13.97 -0.60 -7.88
N GLY A 83 13.29 0.46 -7.49
CA GLY A 83 13.32 1.77 -8.14
C GLY A 83 13.64 2.89 -7.17
N VAL A 84 13.84 4.10 -7.69
CA VAL A 84 13.87 5.33 -6.89
C VAL A 84 12.75 6.22 -7.41
N PRO A 85 11.78 6.63 -6.57
CA PRO A 85 10.71 7.51 -7.01
C PRO A 85 11.28 8.86 -7.46
N VAL A 86 10.68 9.42 -8.51
CA VAL A 86 10.99 10.76 -9.00
C VAL A 86 10.21 11.76 -8.16
N ASP A 87 10.94 12.66 -7.49
CA ASP A 87 10.37 13.69 -6.63
C ASP A 87 9.23 14.47 -7.30
N GLY A 88 8.14 14.69 -6.56
CA GLY A 88 6.98 15.46 -7.02
C GLY A 88 6.06 14.73 -8.01
N THR A 89 6.30 13.45 -8.32
CA THR A 89 5.43 12.68 -9.24
C THR A 89 4.40 11.81 -8.54
N ALA A 90 4.52 11.63 -7.22
CA ALA A 90 3.59 10.83 -6.42
C ALA A 90 2.21 11.51 -6.34
N GLN A 91 1.15 10.77 -6.65
CA GLN A 91 -0.23 11.23 -6.58
C GLN A 91 -1.12 10.13 -6.01
N VAL A 92 -2.20 10.53 -5.33
CA VAL A 92 -3.19 9.62 -4.76
C VAL A 92 -4.59 10.12 -5.07
N ASP A 93 -5.45 9.23 -5.59
CA ASP A 93 -6.87 9.48 -5.75
C ASP A 93 -7.69 8.54 -4.87
N CYS A 94 -8.72 9.09 -4.22
CA CYS A 94 -9.60 8.34 -3.34
C CYS A 94 -11.02 8.23 -3.91
N TYR A 95 -11.62 7.06 -3.75
CA TYR A 95 -12.90 6.73 -4.33
C TYR A 95 -13.90 6.33 -3.26
N TYR A 96 -15.08 6.94 -3.28
CA TYR A 96 -16.09 6.78 -2.24
C TYR A 96 -17.36 6.16 -2.82
N THR A 97 -18.07 5.40 -2.00
CA THR A 97 -19.44 5.00 -2.37
C THR A 97 -20.42 6.12 -2.03
N ASN A 98 -21.53 6.19 -2.76
CA ASN A 98 -22.60 7.17 -2.47
C ASN A 98 -23.18 7.06 -1.05
N ASN A 99 -23.00 5.92 -0.38
CA ASN A 99 -23.56 5.63 0.93
C ASN A 99 -22.59 5.93 2.08
N ASN A 100 -21.30 6.14 1.80
CA ASN A 100 -20.28 6.48 2.79
C ASN A 100 -19.26 7.45 2.18
N PRO A 101 -19.42 8.76 2.38
CA PRO A 101 -18.50 9.78 1.84
C PRO A 101 -17.30 10.04 2.76
N THR A 102 -17.14 9.33 3.89
CA THR A 102 -16.07 9.59 4.86
C THR A 102 -14.97 8.54 4.84
N THR A 103 -15.28 7.32 4.39
CA THR A 103 -14.31 6.24 4.27
C THR A 103 -14.14 5.87 2.80
N PRO A 104 -12.95 6.00 2.21
CA PRO A 104 -12.74 5.59 0.84
C PRO A 104 -12.93 4.08 0.71
N MET A 105 -13.55 3.67 -0.38
CA MET A 105 -13.75 2.28 -0.75
C MET A 105 -12.55 1.70 -1.51
N ALA A 106 -11.79 2.58 -2.14
CA ALA A 106 -10.52 2.28 -2.76
C ALA A 106 -9.70 3.57 -2.84
N PHE A 107 -8.40 3.41 -3.01
CA PHE A 107 -7.54 4.49 -3.46
C PHE A 107 -6.57 3.98 -4.52
N VAL A 108 -6.10 4.91 -5.34
CA VAL A 108 -5.14 4.65 -6.41
C VAL A 108 -3.94 5.54 -6.16
N GLU A 109 -2.78 4.93 -5.96
CA GLU A 109 -1.51 5.61 -5.90
C GLU A 109 -0.80 5.50 -7.25
N ARG A 110 -0.07 6.53 -7.63
CA ARG A 110 0.79 6.51 -8.82
C ARG A 110 2.05 7.31 -8.57
N VAL A 111 3.18 6.82 -9.07
CA VAL A 111 4.46 7.53 -9.08
C VAL A 111 5.21 7.23 -10.37
N VAL A 112 6.10 8.14 -10.76
CA VAL A 112 7.15 7.83 -11.72
C VAL A 112 8.38 7.41 -10.93
N GLU A 113 9.01 6.30 -11.29
CA GLU A 113 10.23 5.81 -10.64
C GLU A 113 11.30 5.46 -11.66
N ILE A 114 12.55 5.44 -11.22
CA ILE A 114 13.70 4.98 -12.02
C ILE A 114 14.14 3.62 -11.49
N ALA A 115 13.92 2.56 -12.26
CA ALA A 115 14.35 1.20 -11.94
C ALA A 115 15.25 0.68 -13.06
N GLU A 116 16.41 0.09 -12.72
CA GLU A 116 17.36 -0.47 -13.69
C GLU A 116 17.79 0.50 -14.83
N SER A 117 17.77 1.82 -14.57
CA SER A 117 18.01 2.90 -15.55
C SER A 117 16.86 3.14 -16.56
N GLU A 118 15.69 2.57 -16.32
CA GLU A 118 14.45 2.85 -17.06
C GLU A 118 13.49 3.66 -16.19
N GLU A 119 12.76 4.58 -16.82
CA GLU A 119 11.69 5.32 -16.18
C GLU A 119 10.39 4.51 -16.29
N LEU A 120 9.79 4.20 -15.14
CA LEU A 120 8.56 3.43 -15.02
C LEU A 120 7.48 4.28 -14.36
N VAL A 121 6.24 4.05 -14.75
CA VAL A 121 5.06 4.49 -14.02
C VAL A 121 4.59 3.31 -13.19
N HIS A 122 4.63 3.44 -11.88
CA HIS A 122 4.07 2.46 -10.95
C HIS A 122 2.69 2.95 -10.51
N VAL A 123 1.67 2.12 -10.71
CA VAL A 123 0.29 2.38 -10.27
C VAL A 123 -0.14 1.26 -9.33
N ARG A 124 -0.67 1.63 -8.16
CA ARG A 124 -1.29 0.71 -7.20
C ARG A 124 -2.75 1.02 -7.04
N LEU A 125 -3.59 0.00 -7.11
CA LEU A 125 -4.96 0.03 -6.64
C LEU A 125 -5.03 -0.73 -5.33
N THR A 126 -5.49 -0.07 -4.26
CA THR A 126 -5.76 -0.70 -2.97
C THR A 126 -7.25 -0.64 -2.69
N LEU A 127 -7.88 -1.80 -2.49
CA LEU A 127 -9.30 -1.89 -2.12
C LEU A 127 -9.46 -1.90 -0.60
N ASN A 128 -10.54 -1.29 -0.12
CA ASN A 128 -10.90 -1.33 1.28
C ASN A 128 -11.37 -2.75 1.65
N PRO A 129 -10.82 -3.39 2.70
CA PRO A 129 -11.26 -4.70 3.18
C PRO A 129 -12.76 -4.80 3.53
N ALA A 130 -13.44 -3.67 3.72
CA ALA A 130 -14.90 -3.63 3.88
C ALA A 130 -15.66 -4.02 2.59
N PHE A 131 -15.03 -3.91 1.41
CA PHE A 131 -15.59 -4.36 0.13
C PHE A 131 -15.16 -5.78 -0.22
N VAL A 132 -13.85 -6.04 -0.21
CA VAL A 132 -13.26 -7.35 -0.49
C VAL A 132 -11.87 -7.40 0.16
N ASP A 133 -11.46 -8.58 0.60
CA ASP A 133 -10.18 -8.84 1.27
C ASP A 133 -9.64 -10.24 0.88
N ASN A 134 -8.46 -10.59 1.36
CA ASN A 134 -7.81 -11.90 1.20
C ASN A 134 -8.06 -12.82 2.40
N THR A 135 -9.24 -12.76 3.00
CA THR A 135 -9.70 -13.72 4.02
C THR A 135 -10.69 -14.70 3.40
N TYR A 136 -10.32 -15.98 3.34
CA TYR A 136 -11.10 -17.02 2.66
C TYR A 136 -11.08 -18.35 3.39
N GLY A 137 -12.01 -19.22 3.01
CA GLY A 137 -12.19 -20.53 3.64
C GLY A 137 -12.88 -20.40 5.00
N GLU A 138 -12.51 -21.24 5.95
CA GLU A 138 -13.02 -21.21 7.32
C GLU A 138 -12.58 -19.94 8.09
N THR A 139 -11.54 -19.25 7.63
CA THR A 139 -10.99 -18.05 8.26
C THR A 139 -11.52 -16.75 7.65
N ALA A 140 -12.47 -16.82 6.71
CA ALA A 140 -13.09 -15.65 6.11
C ALA A 140 -13.84 -14.78 7.13
N ILE A 141 -13.62 -13.46 7.12
CA ILE A 141 -14.26 -12.53 8.06
C ILE A 141 -15.10 -11.45 7.36
N GLY A 142 -16.22 -11.08 7.96
CA GLY A 142 -17.04 -9.97 7.48
C GLY A 142 -18.00 -10.27 6.33
N TRP A 143 -18.03 -11.50 5.79
CA TRP A 143 -19.12 -11.98 4.95
C TRP A 143 -20.28 -12.49 5.82
N GLY A 144 -21.52 -12.20 5.42
CA GLY A 144 -22.74 -12.44 6.22
C GLY A 144 -23.13 -13.92 6.43
N GLY A 145 -22.18 -14.86 6.37
CA GLY A 145 -22.39 -16.31 6.50
C GLY A 145 -22.12 -16.85 7.90
N GLY A 146 -23.02 -16.54 8.84
CA GLY A 146 -23.34 -17.24 10.10
C GLY A 146 -22.28 -18.03 10.90
N GLU A 147 -21.98 -17.54 12.11
CA GLU A 147 -22.16 -18.36 13.31
C GLU A 147 -23.49 -17.98 13.98
N GLU A 148 -24.27 -19.00 14.38
CA GLU A 148 -25.25 -18.83 15.44
C GLU A 148 -24.53 -18.24 16.66
N PRO A 149 -24.96 -17.07 17.19
CA PRO A 149 -24.44 -16.67 18.49
C PRO A 149 -24.86 -17.75 19.49
N ALA A 150 -23.88 -18.28 20.21
CA ALA A 150 -24.12 -18.99 21.46
C ALA A 150 -25.23 -18.24 22.23
N GLY A 151 -26.23 -19.01 22.69
CA GLY A 151 -27.53 -18.50 23.14
C GLY A 151 -27.46 -17.26 24.04
N PRO A 152 -28.50 -16.41 24.02
CA PRO A 152 -28.47 -15.09 24.63
C PRO A 152 -28.11 -15.15 26.12
N GLN A 153 -27.04 -14.46 26.50
CA GLN A 153 -26.88 -13.99 27.88
C GLN A 153 -27.87 -12.82 28.09
N PRO A 154 -28.80 -12.89 29.07
CA PRO A 154 -29.86 -11.89 29.19
C PRO A 154 -29.31 -10.56 29.73
N GLY A 155 -29.54 -9.46 29.01
CA GLY A 155 -29.68 -8.14 29.63
C GLY A 155 -28.67 -7.03 29.30
N GLY A 156 -27.78 -7.17 28.33
CA GLY A 156 -26.88 -6.08 27.89
C GLY A 156 -27.35 -5.41 26.60
N PRO A 157 -27.36 -4.06 26.48
CA PRO A 157 -27.50 -3.38 25.19
C PRO A 157 -26.22 -3.58 24.36
N LYS A 158 -26.36 -4.03 23.10
CA LYS A 158 -25.24 -4.28 22.17
C LYS A 158 -24.83 -3.00 21.43
N PRO A 159 -23.53 -2.70 21.31
CA PRO A 159 -23.02 -1.80 20.27
C PRO A 159 -23.15 -2.48 18.89
N GLY A 160 -23.64 -1.75 17.87
CA GLY A 160 -23.65 -2.24 16.48
C GLY A 160 -25.01 -2.35 15.77
N ASP A 161 -25.99 -1.49 16.09
CA ASP A 161 -27.30 -1.40 15.41
C ASP A 161 -27.23 -0.80 13.98
N GLY A 162 -26.16 -1.09 13.24
CA GLY A 162 -26.08 -0.89 11.79
C GLY A 162 -26.62 -2.12 11.07
N PRO A 163 -27.41 -1.99 9.99
CA PRO A 163 -27.81 -3.13 9.18
C PRO A 163 -26.58 -3.84 8.62
N LYS A 164 -26.30 -5.08 9.07
CA LYS A 164 -25.28 -5.93 8.43
C LYS A 164 -25.70 -6.15 6.96
N PRO A 165 -24.83 -5.85 5.98
CA PRO A 165 -25.10 -6.17 4.58
C PRO A 165 -25.37 -7.67 4.45
N LYS A 166 -26.43 -8.05 3.73
CA LYS A 166 -26.62 -9.44 3.28
C LYS A 166 -25.65 -9.70 2.13
N GLY A 167 -24.36 -9.80 2.43
CA GLY A 167 -23.35 -10.28 1.49
C GLY A 167 -23.46 -11.78 1.26
N HIS A 168 -22.68 -12.29 0.32
CA HIS A 168 -22.50 -13.73 0.10
C HIS A 168 -21.95 -14.41 1.38
N GLY A 169 -22.09 -15.74 1.49
CA GLY A 169 -21.53 -16.49 2.62
C GLY A 169 -20.07 -16.83 2.37
N GLY A 170 -19.15 -16.04 2.93
CA GLY A 170 -17.70 -16.16 2.72
C GLY A 170 -17.27 -16.10 1.25
N HIS A 171 -15.96 -16.20 1.02
CA HIS A 171 -15.42 -16.68 -0.24
C HIS A 171 -14.40 -17.79 0.03
N THR A 172 -14.23 -18.69 -0.92
CA THR A 172 -13.20 -19.73 -0.90
C THR A 172 -11.99 -19.28 -1.70
N PHE A 173 -10.84 -19.91 -1.50
CA PHE A 173 -9.66 -19.68 -2.35
C PHE A 173 -9.98 -19.78 -3.85
N LYS A 174 -10.86 -20.74 -4.24
CA LYS A 174 -11.24 -20.94 -5.64
C LYS A 174 -12.11 -19.84 -6.22
N ASP A 175 -12.79 -19.07 -5.38
CA ASP A 175 -13.57 -17.93 -5.86
C ASP A 175 -12.63 -16.79 -6.28
N LEU A 176 -11.44 -16.67 -5.66
CA LEU A 176 -10.40 -15.71 -6.05
C LEU A 176 -9.65 -16.14 -7.33
N VAL A 177 -9.48 -17.45 -7.52
CA VAL A 177 -8.78 -17.99 -8.69
C VAL A 177 -9.67 -17.91 -9.92
N GLY A 178 -9.26 -17.10 -10.90
CA GLY A 178 -9.89 -17.11 -12.22
C GLY A 178 -11.19 -16.29 -12.32
N SER A 179 -11.46 -15.42 -11.35
CA SER A 179 -12.61 -14.51 -11.33
C SER A 179 -12.21 -13.04 -11.37
N ASP A 180 -11.40 -12.64 -10.39
CA ASP A 180 -11.23 -11.26 -9.98
C ASP A 180 -10.24 -10.50 -10.88
N LYS A 181 -10.56 -9.25 -11.15
CA LYS A 181 -9.75 -8.39 -12.03
C LYS A 181 -10.04 -6.91 -11.82
N ALA A 182 -9.08 -6.08 -12.19
CA ALA A 182 -9.22 -4.63 -12.24
C ALA A 182 -8.87 -4.11 -13.64
N GLN A 183 -9.60 -3.10 -14.11
CA GLN A 183 -9.34 -2.41 -15.38
C GLN A 183 -8.59 -1.11 -15.13
N PHE A 184 -7.44 -0.97 -15.76
CA PHE A 184 -6.58 0.20 -15.70
C PHE A 184 -6.64 0.94 -17.04
N GLN A 185 -6.90 2.25 -16.97
CA GLN A 185 -6.88 3.16 -18.11
C GLN A 185 -5.84 4.25 -17.87
N LEU A 186 -4.78 4.27 -18.67
CA LEU A 186 -3.68 5.22 -18.52
C LEU A 186 -3.63 6.19 -19.69
N THR A 187 -3.50 7.48 -19.38
CA THR A 187 -3.44 8.58 -20.34
C THR A 187 -2.06 9.22 -20.37
N ASN A 188 -1.72 9.88 -21.48
CA ASN A 188 -0.54 10.73 -21.55
C ASN A 188 -0.81 12.14 -21.00
N GLY A 189 0.22 12.98 -20.91
CA GLY A 189 0.13 14.36 -20.41
C GLY A 189 -0.78 15.30 -21.24
N LYS A 190 -1.38 14.83 -22.34
CA LYS A 190 -2.42 15.54 -23.11
C LYS A 190 -3.82 15.02 -22.82
N GLY A 191 -3.98 14.03 -21.94
CA GLY A 191 -5.23 13.36 -21.62
C GLY A 191 -5.69 12.36 -22.69
N GLU A 192 -4.81 11.95 -23.61
CA GLU A 192 -5.14 10.92 -24.60
C GLU A 192 -4.96 9.53 -23.97
N LEU A 193 -5.96 8.66 -24.09
CA LEU A 193 -5.87 7.27 -23.63
C LEU A 193 -4.80 6.51 -24.43
N VAL A 194 -3.80 5.99 -23.73
CA VAL A 194 -2.65 5.28 -24.30
C VAL A 194 -2.77 3.78 -24.07
N LEU A 195 -3.08 3.38 -22.82
CA LEU A 195 -3.23 1.99 -22.42
C LEU A 195 -4.61 1.78 -21.78
N ASP A 196 -5.23 0.65 -22.09
CA ASP A 196 -6.45 0.16 -21.44
C ASP A 196 -6.33 -1.36 -21.31
N PHE A 197 -6.39 -1.89 -20.10
CA PHE A 197 -6.18 -3.31 -19.85
C PHE A 197 -6.82 -3.80 -18.56
N TYR A 198 -7.12 -5.09 -18.52
CA TYR A 198 -7.41 -5.82 -17.29
C TYR A 198 -6.14 -6.47 -16.75
N VAL A 199 -6.02 -6.49 -15.43
CA VAL A 199 -5.05 -7.30 -14.67
C VAL A 199 -5.81 -8.40 -13.95
N ASP A 200 -5.41 -9.66 -14.10
CA ASP A 200 -5.99 -10.75 -13.30
C ASP A 200 -5.50 -10.72 -11.86
N TYR A 201 -6.37 -11.10 -10.94
CA TYR A 201 -6.01 -11.13 -9.53
C TYR A 201 -5.11 -12.31 -9.18
N LEU A 202 -5.58 -13.52 -9.50
CA LEU A 202 -4.87 -14.76 -9.28
C LEU A 202 -5.35 -15.84 -10.27
N SER A 203 -4.42 -16.55 -10.88
CA SER A 203 -4.65 -17.63 -11.83
C SER A 203 -3.82 -18.86 -11.50
N ALA A 204 -4.21 -20.02 -12.01
CA ALA A 204 -3.36 -21.20 -11.93
C ALA A 204 -2.10 -21.02 -12.79
N ASP A 205 -0.93 -21.29 -12.20
CA ASP A 205 0.36 -21.23 -12.85
C ASP A 205 1.32 -22.28 -12.26
N GLU A 206 1.51 -23.38 -12.98
CA GLU A 206 2.41 -24.47 -12.55
C GLU A 206 3.89 -24.05 -12.48
N ALA A 207 4.26 -22.90 -13.07
CA ALA A 207 5.62 -22.37 -12.97
C ALA A 207 5.89 -21.67 -11.63
N SER A 208 4.83 -21.22 -10.94
CA SER A 208 4.94 -20.48 -9.69
C SER A 208 5.07 -21.40 -8.48
N PRO A 209 5.80 -21.00 -7.41
CA PRO A 209 6.04 -21.84 -6.24
C PRO A 209 4.77 -22.39 -5.58
N SER A 210 3.70 -21.60 -5.53
CA SER A 210 2.41 -22.02 -4.96
C SER A 210 1.53 -22.81 -5.95
N GLY A 211 1.88 -22.83 -7.24
CA GLY A 211 1.02 -23.28 -8.33
C GLY A 211 0.01 -22.24 -8.81
N TYR A 212 0.08 -21.01 -8.30
CA TYR A 212 -0.79 -19.89 -8.64
C TYR A 212 0.02 -18.59 -8.72
N ALA A 213 -0.39 -17.64 -9.56
CA ALA A 213 0.21 -16.30 -9.66
C ALA A 213 -0.75 -15.33 -10.36
N SER A 214 -0.49 -14.03 -10.25
CA SER A 214 -1.06 -13.06 -11.18
C SER A 214 -0.34 -13.20 -12.53
N LEU A 215 -1.09 -13.34 -13.61
CA LEU A 215 -0.56 -13.43 -14.97
C LEU A 215 -0.57 -12.07 -15.70
N GLY A 216 -0.81 -10.99 -14.94
CA GLY A 216 -0.82 -9.62 -15.39
C GLY A 216 -1.85 -9.35 -16.47
N VAL A 217 -1.40 -8.85 -17.61
CA VAL A 217 -2.26 -8.49 -18.75
C VAL A 217 -2.28 -9.54 -19.86
N LEU A 218 -1.54 -10.64 -19.67
CA LEU A 218 -1.25 -11.65 -20.70
C LEU A 218 -1.87 -13.02 -20.43
N GLY A 219 -2.37 -13.27 -19.22
CA GLY A 219 -3.00 -14.54 -18.84
C GLY A 219 -4.16 -14.35 -17.89
N GLY A 220 -4.79 -15.47 -17.49
CA GLY A 220 -5.97 -15.45 -16.65
C GLY A 220 -7.11 -14.63 -17.26
N GLU A 221 -7.66 -13.74 -16.44
CA GLU A 221 -8.65 -12.73 -16.84
C GLU A 221 -8.01 -11.41 -17.28
N GLY A 222 -6.69 -11.33 -17.16
CA GLY A 222 -5.83 -10.27 -17.63
C GLY A 222 -5.91 -10.15 -19.14
N LYS A 223 -6.01 -8.92 -19.63
CA LYS A 223 -6.18 -8.67 -21.05
C LYS A 223 -5.88 -7.23 -21.44
N MET A 224 -5.03 -7.05 -22.43
CA MET A 224 -4.91 -5.78 -23.15
C MET A 224 -6.16 -5.47 -24.00
N LEU A 225 -6.74 -4.29 -23.80
CA LEU A 225 -7.84 -3.75 -24.60
C LEU A 225 -7.35 -2.69 -25.59
N LEU A 226 -6.36 -1.89 -25.19
CA LEU A 226 -5.69 -0.87 -25.99
C LEU A 226 -4.22 -0.76 -25.60
N GLY A 227 -3.36 -0.49 -26.59
CA GLY A 227 -1.94 -0.25 -26.38
C GLY A 227 -1.05 -1.46 -26.64
N ASP A 228 0.24 -1.31 -26.35
CA ASP A 228 1.22 -2.39 -26.43
C ASP A 228 1.30 -3.13 -25.10
N ALA A 229 1.09 -4.44 -25.11
CA ALA A 229 1.23 -5.28 -23.91
C ALA A 229 2.65 -5.22 -23.33
N GLY A 230 3.66 -5.08 -24.20
CA GLY A 230 5.05 -4.96 -23.78
C GLY A 230 5.37 -3.67 -23.01
N ALA A 231 4.47 -2.70 -23.00
CA ALA A 231 4.60 -1.51 -22.17
C ALA A 231 4.35 -1.82 -20.69
N VAL A 232 3.57 -2.85 -20.36
CA VAL A 232 3.37 -3.33 -18.99
C VAL A 232 4.53 -4.26 -18.65
N VAL A 233 5.53 -3.74 -17.95
CA VAL A 233 6.79 -4.45 -17.69
C VAL A 233 6.69 -5.41 -16.51
N ALA A 234 5.77 -5.15 -15.58
CA ALA A 234 5.41 -6.06 -14.50
C ALA A 234 3.99 -5.79 -14.00
N ALA A 235 3.36 -6.81 -13.45
CA ALA A 235 2.12 -6.72 -12.69
C ALA A 235 2.16 -7.79 -11.60
N THR A 236 1.64 -7.48 -10.43
CA THR A 236 1.44 -8.45 -9.34
C THR A 236 0.25 -8.03 -8.50
N THR A 237 -0.16 -8.89 -7.57
CA THR A 237 -1.23 -8.64 -6.62
C THR A 237 -0.79 -9.00 -5.21
N SER A 238 -1.52 -8.52 -4.20
CA SER A 238 -1.23 -8.90 -2.81
C SER A 238 -1.24 -10.42 -2.62
N LEU A 239 -2.20 -11.13 -3.21
CA LEU A 239 -2.29 -12.58 -3.05
C LEU A 239 -1.19 -13.34 -3.81
N ASP A 240 -0.79 -12.88 -5.00
CA ASP A 240 0.39 -13.41 -5.69
C ASP A 240 1.66 -13.27 -4.82
N ARG A 241 1.86 -12.06 -4.27
CA ARG A 241 2.99 -11.78 -3.37
C ARG A 241 2.95 -12.63 -2.11
N ASP A 242 1.80 -12.74 -1.45
CA ASP A 242 1.65 -13.55 -0.24
C ASP A 242 2.01 -15.01 -0.50
N LEU A 243 1.44 -15.61 -1.54
CA LEU A 243 1.65 -17.02 -1.85
C LEU A 243 3.08 -17.32 -2.33
N ASN A 244 3.65 -16.46 -3.18
CA ASN A 244 4.89 -16.76 -3.89
C ASN A 244 6.11 -16.06 -3.28
N ALA A 245 6.06 -14.73 -3.12
CA ALA A 245 7.21 -13.96 -2.63
C ALA A 245 7.40 -14.12 -1.12
N CYS A 246 6.30 -14.15 -0.36
CA CYS A 246 6.32 -14.36 1.09
C CYS A 246 6.42 -15.82 1.52
N GLY A 247 6.28 -16.75 0.57
CA GLY A 247 6.40 -18.19 0.83
C GLY A 247 5.20 -18.78 1.56
N TYR A 248 4.03 -18.14 1.48
CA TYR A 248 2.78 -18.60 2.11
C TYR A 248 1.94 -19.49 1.18
N GLY A 249 2.54 -20.14 0.19
CA GLY A 249 1.88 -21.02 -0.78
C GLY A 249 1.17 -22.27 -0.21
N ALA A 250 1.17 -22.47 1.12
CA ALA A 250 0.40 -23.52 1.78
C ALA A 250 -1.06 -23.11 2.07
N TYR A 251 -1.39 -21.82 2.08
CA TYR A 251 -2.73 -21.31 2.38
C TYR A 251 -3.65 -21.34 1.14
N LEU A 252 -3.86 -22.54 0.56
CA LEU A 252 -4.68 -22.72 -0.66
C LEU A 252 -6.12 -23.20 -0.37
N GLU A 253 -6.47 -23.33 0.90
CA GLU A 253 -7.81 -23.71 1.35
C GLU A 253 -8.39 -22.62 2.25
N ASP A 254 -7.67 -22.30 3.32
CA ASP A 254 -7.98 -21.22 4.25
C ASP A 254 -6.85 -20.19 4.23
N SER A 255 -7.20 -18.91 4.37
CA SER A 255 -6.22 -17.84 4.63
C SER A 255 -5.69 -17.93 6.07
N PRO A 256 -4.56 -17.28 6.42
CA PRO A 256 -4.15 -17.20 7.82
C PRO A 256 -5.22 -16.54 8.69
N GLU A 257 -5.50 -17.10 9.87
CA GLU A 257 -6.49 -16.57 10.81
C GLU A 257 -6.21 -15.10 11.18
N THR A 258 -7.28 -14.31 11.28
CA THR A 258 -7.23 -12.91 11.73
C THR A 258 -8.52 -12.51 12.45
N ASP A 259 -8.50 -11.35 13.12
CA ASP A 259 -9.68 -10.72 13.72
C ASP A 259 -10.29 -9.63 12.82
N GLU A 260 -11.38 -9.01 13.30
CA GLU A 260 -12.10 -7.93 12.60
C GLU A 260 -11.27 -6.66 12.30
N ASN A 261 -10.10 -6.53 12.93
CA ASN A 261 -9.16 -5.44 12.71
C ASN A 261 -8.01 -5.83 11.77
N TYR A 262 -8.05 -7.05 11.22
CA TYR A 262 -6.98 -7.62 10.40
C TYR A 262 -5.63 -7.67 11.13
N THR A 263 -5.64 -8.01 12.42
CA THR A 263 -4.41 -8.20 13.20
C THR A 263 -3.50 -9.24 12.52
N PRO A 264 -2.23 -8.92 12.22
CA PRO A 264 -1.34 -9.86 11.54
C PRO A 264 -1.21 -11.21 12.24
N ASN A 265 -1.33 -12.30 11.48
CA ASN A 265 -1.14 -13.65 11.97
C ASN A 265 0.33 -13.92 12.28
N SER A 266 0.66 -14.52 13.43
CA SER A 266 2.06 -14.77 13.80
C SER A 266 2.80 -15.79 12.92
N GLU A 267 2.06 -16.69 12.25
CA GLU A 267 2.63 -17.68 11.32
C GLU A 267 2.80 -17.10 9.91
N ALA A 268 2.03 -16.07 9.57
CA ALA A 268 2.11 -15.35 8.31
C ALA A 268 2.10 -13.82 8.52
N PRO A 269 3.10 -13.26 9.24
CA PRO A 269 3.07 -11.85 9.66
C PRO A 269 3.06 -10.86 8.50
N ASN A 270 3.53 -11.28 7.32
CA ASN A 270 3.62 -10.44 6.14
C ASN A 270 2.40 -10.54 5.22
N TRP A 271 1.40 -11.36 5.56
CA TRP A 271 0.19 -11.55 4.76
C TRP A 271 -0.56 -10.22 4.60
N ASP A 272 -0.83 -9.84 3.36
CA ASP A 272 -1.61 -8.65 3.04
C ASP A 272 -3.07 -9.03 2.81
N TYR A 273 -3.88 -8.86 3.85
CA TYR A 273 -5.31 -9.11 3.80
C TYR A 273 -6.06 -8.17 2.85
N ARG A 274 -5.44 -7.09 2.36
CA ARG A 274 -6.11 -6.19 1.41
C ARG A 274 -6.03 -6.78 0.00
N VAL A 275 -7.03 -6.49 -0.82
CA VAL A 275 -6.93 -6.75 -2.27
C VAL A 275 -6.18 -5.59 -2.92
N VAL A 276 -4.97 -5.87 -3.39
CA VAL A 276 -4.06 -4.90 -3.99
C VAL A 276 -3.66 -5.37 -5.38
N TYR A 277 -3.64 -4.43 -6.34
CA TYR A 277 -3.06 -4.63 -7.66
C TYR A 277 -1.94 -3.62 -7.86
N ASP A 278 -0.76 -4.09 -8.26
CA ASP A 278 0.37 -3.26 -8.61
C ASP A 278 0.73 -3.48 -10.09
N VAL A 279 0.94 -2.39 -10.84
CA VAL A 279 1.41 -2.45 -12.22
C VAL A 279 2.55 -1.47 -12.47
N TRP A 280 3.56 -1.93 -13.20
CA TRP A 280 4.69 -1.13 -13.66
C TRP A 280 4.62 -1.02 -15.17
N VAL A 281 4.63 0.22 -15.66
CA VAL A 281 4.49 0.54 -17.06
C VAL A 281 5.69 1.36 -17.53
N SER A 282 6.29 1.02 -18.65
CA SER A 282 7.37 1.84 -19.22
C SER A 282 6.87 3.26 -19.54
N ALA A 283 7.52 4.28 -18.97
CA ALA A 283 7.15 5.68 -19.21
C ALA A 283 7.30 6.07 -20.70
N SER A 284 8.13 5.34 -21.45
CA SER A 284 8.29 5.53 -22.89
C SER A 284 6.99 5.30 -23.69
N ALA A 285 6.03 4.52 -23.15
CA ALA A 285 4.74 4.27 -23.77
C ALA A 285 3.92 5.55 -23.98
N PHE A 286 4.13 6.56 -23.14
CA PHE A 286 3.41 7.84 -23.19
C PHE A 286 4.07 8.87 -24.14
N GLY A 287 5.20 8.50 -24.73
CA GLY A 287 5.95 9.32 -25.68
C GLY A 287 6.38 10.67 -25.11
N ALA A 288 6.59 11.65 -25.99
CA ALA A 288 7.07 12.97 -25.60
C ALA A 288 6.06 13.79 -24.75
N ALA A 289 4.81 13.35 -24.64
CA ALA A 289 3.82 13.98 -23.79
C ALA A 289 3.99 13.59 -22.31
N GLY A 290 4.75 12.53 -22.01
CA GLY A 290 4.91 11.98 -20.68
C GLY A 290 3.62 11.34 -20.15
N PHE A 291 3.73 10.69 -19.00
CA PHE A 291 2.57 10.15 -18.28
C PHE A 291 1.62 11.28 -17.86
N GLY A 292 0.31 11.03 -17.99
CA GLY A 292 -0.74 11.96 -17.58
C GLY A 292 -1.41 11.48 -16.29
N ASP A 293 -2.23 10.46 -16.41
CA ASP A 293 -3.06 9.96 -15.30
C ASP A 293 -3.39 8.47 -15.45
N ALA A 294 -3.75 7.83 -14.34
CA ALA A 294 -4.21 6.45 -14.26
C ALA A 294 -5.59 6.39 -13.59
N THR A 295 -6.58 5.87 -14.31
CA THR A 295 -7.94 5.68 -13.81
C THR A 295 -8.29 4.20 -13.73
N ILE A 296 -8.95 3.80 -12.64
CA ILE A 296 -9.53 2.47 -12.50
C ILE A 296 -11.00 2.53 -12.90
N SER A 297 -11.32 2.03 -14.10
CA SER A 297 -12.67 2.15 -14.67
C SER A 297 -13.61 1.02 -14.25
N TYR A 298 -13.06 -0.10 -13.79
CA TYR A 298 -13.83 -1.29 -13.42
C TYR A 298 -13.07 -2.20 -12.46
N VAL A 299 -13.79 -2.80 -11.52
CA VAL A 299 -13.29 -3.88 -10.64
C VAL A 299 -14.36 -4.96 -10.56
N HIS A 300 -13.92 -6.21 -10.64
CA HIS A 300 -14.73 -7.39 -10.33
C HIS A 300 -14.12 -8.11 -9.12
N ALA A 301 -14.92 -8.29 -8.08
CA ALA A 301 -14.56 -8.99 -6.84
C ALA A 301 -15.69 -9.96 -6.47
N SER A 302 -15.56 -11.24 -6.81
CA SER A 302 -16.64 -12.23 -6.66
C SER A 302 -16.25 -13.40 -5.75
N PRO A 303 -16.92 -13.59 -4.60
CA PRO A 303 -17.97 -12.72 -4.05
C PRO A 303 -17.40 -11.58 -3.21
N SER A 304 -17.95 -10.37 -3.40
CA SER A 304 -17.67 -9.25 -2.49
C SER A 304 -18.48 -9.35 -1.18
N LYS A 305 -18.14 -8.53 -0.19
CA LYS A 305 -18.95 -8.31 1.04
C LYS A 305 -20.24 -7.53 0.78
N TYR A 306 -20.37 -6.96 -0.42
CA TYR A 306 -21.53 -6.21 -0.85
C TYR A 306 -22.52 -7.10 -1.62
N PRO A 307 -23.79 -6.67 -1.81
CA PRO A 307 -24.75 -7.41 -2.62
C PRO A 307 -24.41 -7.56 -4.11
N SER A 308 -23.32 -6.95 -4.56
CA SER A 308 -22.86 -6.90 -5.95
C SER A 308 -21.34 -6.92 -5.97
N ASP A 309 -20.77 -7.78 -6.81
CA ASP A 309 -19.32 -7.96 -7.02
C ASP A 309 -18.60 -6.76 -7.66
N THR A 310 -19.39 -5.73 -7.99
CA THR A 310 -18.91 -4.41 -8.38
C THR A 310 -19.73 -3.37 -7.65
N VAL A 311 -19.06 -2.32 -7.17
CA VAL A 311 -19.70 -1.14 -6.56
C VAL A 311 -19.34 0.10 -7.37
N THR A 312 -20.34 0.96 -7.62
CA THR A 312 -20.09 2.27 -8.23
C THR A 312 -19.50 3.22 -7.19
N VAL A 313 -18.38 3.82 -7.54
CA VAL A 313 -17.68 4.80 -6.72
C VAL A 313 -17.57 6.15 -7.43
N THR A 314 -17.34 7.20 -6.66
CA THR A 314 -17.08 8.56 -7.14
C THR A 314 -15.76 9.07 -6.57
N PRO A 315 -14.92 9.76 -7.36
CA PRO A 315 -13.73 10.42 -6.84
C PRO A 315 -14.08 11.44 -5.74
N GLY A 316 -13.23 11.56 -4.74
CA GLY A 316 -13.34 12.56 -3.68
C GLY A 316 -11.98 12.86 -3.05
N PRO A 317 -11.88 13.90 -2.21
CA PRO A 317 -10.64 14.23 -1.53
C PRO A 317 -10.19 13.06 -0.66
N CYS A 318 -8.90 12.73 -0.68
CA CYS A 318 -8.35 11.75 0.25
C CYS A 318 -8.42 12.28 1.70
N PRO A 319 -8.70 11.42 2.70
CA PRO A 319 -8.65 11.83 4.09
C PRO A 319 -7.24 12.35 4.41
N THR A 320 -7.16 13.54 4.99
CA THR A 320 -5.90 14.05 5.52
C THR A 320 -5.52 13.22 6.75
N PRO A 321 -4.24 12.87 6.94
CA PRO A 321 -3.81 12.26 8.19
C PRO A 321 -4.20 13.21 9.32
N THR A 322 -5.03 12.74 10.24
CA THR A 322 -5.29 13.49 11.46
C THR A 322 -3.98 13.53 12.22
N CYS A 323 -3.40 14.72 12.37
CA CYS A 323 -2.33 14.91 13.33
C CYS A 323 -2.92 14.59 14.70
N GLU A 324 -2.62 13.41 15.25
CA GLU A 324 -2.95 13.09 16.64
C GLU A 324 -2.06 13.99 17.52
N GLY A 325 -2.52 15.23 17.73
CA GLY A 325 -1.75 16.26 18.42
C GLY A 325 -2.48 17.59 18.64
N ASP A 326 -3.68 17.79 18.10
CA ASP A 326 -4.52 18.91 18.55
C ASP A 326 -5.14 18.57 19.91
N ASP A 327 -4.33 18.70 20.96
CA ASP A 327 -4.85 18.94 22.30
C ASP A 327 -5.87 20.10 22.21
N PRO A 328 -7.10 19.93 22.70
CA PRO A 328 -8.11 20.98 22.62
C PRO A 328 -7.55 22.24 23.27
N PRO A 329 -7.77 23.43 22.68
CA PRO A 329 -7.16 24.67 23.16
C PRO A 329 -7.43 24.82 24.64
N ALA A 330 -6.35 24.81 25.43
CA ALA A 330 -6.40 25.03 26.86
C ALA A 330 -7.22 26.30 27.11
N GLY A 331 -8.44 26.10 27.61
CA GLY A 331 -9.39 27.15 27.89
C GLY A 331 -8.72 28.19 28.78
N GLY A 332 -8.54 29.40 28.25
CA GLY A 332 -7.98 30.52 28.97
C GLY A 332 -8.80 30.84 30.22
N GLY A 333 -8.25 30.46 31.38
CA GLY A 333 -8.19 31.22 32.61
C GLY A 333 -9.47 31.82 33.20
N GLY A 334 -9.88 31.28 34.36
CA GLY A 334 -10.64 32.06 35.33
C GLY A 334 -11.15 31.29 36.54
N GLY A 335 -10.36 31.26 37.62
CA GLY A 335 -10.91 31.13 38.98
C GLY A 335 -10.37 29.98 39.82
N SER A 336 -9.40 30.32 40.67
CA SER A 336 -9.02 29.71 41.95
C SER A 336 -9.97 28.67 42.56
N ASP A 337 -9.45 27.49 42.91
CA ASP A 337 -9.35 27.09 44.32
C ASP A 337 -8.48 25.85 44.53
N ALA A 338 -7.91 25.77 45.73
CA ALA A 338 -6.90 24.81 46.16
C ALA A 338 -7.47 23.42 46.47
N GLY A 339 -6.65 22.38 46.24
CA GLY A 339 -6.73 21.14 47.02
C GLY A 339 -6.48 19.85 46.24
N GLU A 340 -5.35 19.22 46.57
CA GLU A 340 -5.10 17.76 46.56
C GLU A 340 -4.66 17.12 45.24
N ASP A 341 -3.33 16.95 45.17
CA ASP A 341 -2.57 15.90 44.49
C ASP A 341 -3.24 14.51 44.65
N PRO A 342 -3.48 13.81 43.53
CA PRO A 342 -2.76 12.55 43.35
C PRO A 342 -2.33 12.30 41.89
N GLY A 343 -1.05 12.03 41.70
CA GLY A 343 -0.57 11.17 40.61
C GLY A 343 0.42 11.86 39.68
N GLU A 344 1.68 11.82 40.10
CA GLU A 344 2.88 12.14 39.32
C GLU A 344 2.86 11.37 37.98
N GLY A 345 2.35 12.01 36.92
CA GLY A 345 2.64 11.62 35.55
C GLY A 345 4.12 11.87 35.33
N GLY A 346 4.92 10.82 35.43
CA GLY A 346 6.37 10.93 35.35
C GLY A 346 6.78 11.57 34.02
N GLU A 347 7.38 12.76 34.09
CA GLU A 347 8.06 13.37 32.96
C GLU A 347 9.06 12.35 32.38
N CYS A 348 8.96 12.08 31.09
CA CYS A 348 9.93 11.26 30.37
C CYS A 348 11.35 11.84 30.54
N LYS A 349 12.36 11.04 30.28
CA LYS A 349 13.78 11.32 30.51
C LYS A 349 14.50 11.41 29.17
N GLU A 350 15.19 12.52 28.98
CA GLU A 350 16.07 12.75 27.83
C GLU A 350 17.21 11.71 27.76
N SER A 351 17.86 11.60 26.59
CA SER A 351 19.02 10.72 26.40
C SER A 351 20.08 10.93 27.49
N GLY A 352 20.49 9.84 28.13
CA GLY A 352 21.40 9.87 29.27
C GLY A 352 20.73 10.01 30.65
N GLY A 353 19.41 10.20 30.71
CA GLY A 353 18.63 10.20 31.95
C GLY A 353 18.44 8.80 32.55
N GLU A 354 18.28 8.73 33.87
CA GLU A 354 18.01 7.47 34.59
C GLU A 354 16.60 6.97 34.29
N CYS A 355 16.47 5.69 33.97
CA CYS A 355 15.20 5.07 33.58
C CYS A 355 15.03 3.69 34.22
N THR A 356 13.78 3.24 34.29
CA THR A 356 13.41 1.89 34.73
C THR A 356 12.75 1.06 33.63
N ALA A 357 12.14 1.72 32.65
CA ALA A 357 11.56 1.15 31.44
C ALA A 357 11.87 2.04 30.22
N SER A 358 11.81 1.49 29.01
CA SER A 358 12.04 2.28 27.79
C SER A 358 10.97 3.36 27.56
N THR A 359 9.77 3.19 28.11
CA THR A 359 8.71 4.21 28.12
C THR A 359 9.04 5.41 28.97
N ASP A 360 10.06 5.32 29.83
CA ASP A 360 10.55 6.45 30.60
C ASP A 360 11.43 7.37 29.76
N CYS A 361 11.82 6.99 28.53
CA CYS A 361 12.69 7.77 27.65
C CYS A 361 11.88 8.67 26.70
N CYS A 362 12.27 9.94 26.54
CA CYS A 362 11.50 10.90 25.72
C CYS A 362 11.64 10.71 24.21
N SER A 363 12.74 10.11 23.73
CA SER A 363 12.96 9.90 22.31
C SER A 363 12.50 8.51 21.91
N ASP A 364 11.71 8.40 20.84
CA ASP A 364 11.28 7.14 20.25
C ASP A 364 12.46 6.27 19.75
N SER A 365 13.64 6.89 19.59
CA SER A 365 14.88 6.21 19.21
C SER A 365 15.73 5.75 20.41
N ASP A 366 15.33 6.10 21.63
CA ASP A 366 16.03 5.72 22.86
C ASP A 366 15.35 4.55 23.57
N VAL A 367 16.17 3.66 24.14
CA VAL A 367 15.69 2.57 25.00
C VAL A 367 16.43 2.57 26.34
N CYS A 368 15.76 2.08 27.38
CA CYS A 368 16.36 2.03 28.70
C CYS A 368 17.37 0.88 28.79
N VAL A 369 18.67 1.19 28.69
CA VAL A 369 19.75 0.20 28.72
C VAL A 369 20.62 0.39 29.94
N SER A 370 20.57 -0.59 30.84
CA SER A 370 21.30 -0.55 32.13
C SER A 370 20.90 0.64 33.01
N GLY A 371 19.61 0.99 33.00
CA GLY A 371 19.04 2.06 33.81
C GLY A 371 19.27 3.46 33.26
N VAL A 372 19.69 3.59 31.99
CA VAL A 372 19.93 4.88 31.34
C VAL A 372 19.33 4.88 29.92
N CYS A 373 18.64 5.96 29.53
CA CYS A 373 18.13 6.14 28.17
C CYS A 373 19.28 6.28 27.18
N LYS A 374 19.31 5.42 26.15
CA LYS A 374 20.35 5.42 25.11
C LYS A 374 19.76 5.19 23.73
N PRO A 375 20.35 5.80 22.67
CA PRO A 375 19.94 5.56 21.30
C PRO A 375 20.10 4.09 20.91
N ILE A 376 19.12 3.55 20.19
CA ILE A 376 19.25 2.25 19.53
C ILE A 376 20.26 2.40 18.40
N PHE A 377 21.50 1.93 18.63
CA PHE A 377 22.44 1.68 17.54
C PHE A 377 22.07 0.37 16.86
N ILE A 378 21.35 0.46 15.74
CA ILE A 378 21.24 -0.65 14.79
C ILE A 378 22.55 -0.65 13.98
N PRO A 379 23.42 -1.65 14.10
CA PRO A 379 24.59 -1.75 13.22
C PRO A 379 24.10 -1.94 11.78
N GLN A 380 24.54 -1.05 10.89
CA GLN A 380 24.35 -1.18 9.44
C GLN A 380 25.18 -2.33 8.87
#